data_AF-A0A2G6LDU3-F1
#
_entry.id   AF-A0A2G6LDU3-F1
#
_cell.length_a   1.000
_cell.length_b   1.000
_cell.length_c   1.000
_cell.angle_alpha   90.00
_cell.angle_beta   90.00
_cell.angle_gamma   90.00
#
_symmetry.space_group_name_H-M   'P 1'
#
loop_
_entity.id
_entity.type
_entity.pdbx_description
1 polymer ?
#
loop_
_entity_poly.entity_id
_entity_poly.type
_entity_poly.pdbx_seq_one_letter_code
_entity_poly.pdbx_strand_id
1 'polypeptide(L)'
;MPDAIRGGKPAKQLQLADIIVLSFLFFADYIMSSIQFYFSNVVADTKTEMPAEMPVNFSIQDNYNIIIMELGSLVIIFVYLYLRRFDYSNLTISFDKKVILQALLLIGLAGITADIIIYVGYMLASPPMETVTAVANNINQLSVEQAEAKQLNHGSFQFTFSLLLVSLLNGFYEEVFFLGLLCTVSQKLLPASIIIGLIIRFLLHIYQGIFSALIILAMGIIFLVCRKYIKNLVPFFLAHAFFDFYGLILFWHLVYI
;
A
#
# COMPACT_ATOMS: atom_id res chain seq x y z
N MET A 1 -2.93 -44.31 26.69
CA MET A 1 -2.94 -43.11 25.81
C MET A 1 -3.41 -41.91 26.62
N PRO A 2 -2.49 -41.32 27.38
CA PRO A 2 -2.33 -39.86 27.37
C PRO A 2 -0.84 -39.46 27.53
N ASP A 3 -0.39 -38.39 26.84
CA ASP A 3 0.81 -37.57 27.14
C ASP A 3 1.29 -36.72 25.94
N ALA A 4 0.64 -36.78 24.77
CA ALA A 4 1.07 -36.06 23.57
C ALA A 4 0.36 -34.71 23.31
N ILE A 5 -0.27 -34.09 24.31
CA ILE A 5 -0.98 -32.81 24.13
C ILE A 5 -0.28 -31.72 24.93
N ARG A 6 0.58 -30.94 24.24
CA ARG A 6 1.23 -29.68 24.67
C ARG A 6 2.69 -29.71 25.16
N GLY A 7 3.59 -30.39 24.46
CA GLY A 7 5.05 -30.34 24.74
C GLY A 7 5.99 -29.65 23.73
N GLY A 8 5.49 -29.13 22.59
CA GLY A 8 6.36 -28.59 21.53
C GLY A 8 6.89 -27.17 21.79
N LYS A 9 8.20 -26.92 21.59
CA LYS A 9 8.77 -25.56 21.58
C LYS A 9 8.07 -24.67 20.54
N PRO A 10 7.91 -23.36 20.78
CA PRO A 10 7.33 -22.44 19.80
C PRO A 10 8.09 -22.51 18.47
N ALA A 11 7.36 -22.43 17.35
CA ALA A 11 7.97 -22.39 16.03
C ALA A 11 8.65 -21.03 15.88
N LYS A 12 9.98 -21.01 16.03
CA LYS A 12 10.79 -19.79 15.96
C LYS A 12 10.74 -19.13 14.57
N GLN A 13 10.34 -19.88 13.54
CA GLN A 13 10.29 -19.43 12.14
C GLN A 13 9.06 -20.01 11.45
N LEU A 14 8.42 -19.19 10.60
CA LEU A 14 7.36 -19.66 9.70
C LEU A 14 7.95 -20.49 8.56
N GLN A 15 7.18 -21.46 8.07
CA GLN A 15 7.50 -22.17 6.84
C GLN A 15 6.94 -21.42 5.63
N LEU A 16 7.43 -21.72 4.42
CA LEU A 16 6.88 -21.12 3.21
C LEU A 16 5.39 -21.46 3.02
N ALA A 17 4.97 -22.65 3.45
CA ALA A 17 3.55 -23.03 3.44
C ALA A 17 2.71 -22.13 4.37
N ASP A 18 3.25 -21.72 5.52
CA ASP A 18 2.58 -20.76 6.40
C ASP A 18 2.41 -19.41 5.71
N ILE A 19 3.43 -18.96 4.98
CA ILE A 19 3.36 -17.72 4.20
C ILE A 19 2.24 -17.81 3.17
N ILE A 20 2.11 -18.91 2.42
CA ILE A 20 1.03 -19.09 1.44
C ILE A 20 -0.35 -19.04 2.10
N VAL A 21 -0.52 -19.74 3.23
CA VAL A 21 -1.79 -19.73 3.98
C VAL A 21 -2.10 -18.33 4.49
N LEU A 22 -1.12 -17.65 5.08
CA LEU A 22 -1.29 -16.29 5.58
C LEU A 22 -1.60 -15.33 4.44
N SER A 23 -0.92 -15.41 3.30
CA SER A 23 -1.23 -14.61 2.10
C SER A 23 -2.71 -14.74 1.71
N PHE A 24 -3.23 -15.96 1.73
CA PHE A 24 -4.64 -16.21 1.43
C PHE A 24 -5.57 -15.60 2.48
N LEU A 25 -5.29 -15.82 3.77
CA LEU A 25 -6.09 -15.29 4.88
C LEU A 25 -6.09 -13.76 4.93
N PHE A 26 -4.96 -13.13 4.60
CA PHE A 26 -4.85 -11.68 4.57
C PHE A 26 -5.51 -11.08 3.31
N PHE A 27 -5.27 -11.65 2.13
CA PHE A 27 -5.39 -10.88 0.89
C PHE A 27 -6.20 -11.55 -0.23
N ALA A 28 -6.70 -12.77 -0.08
CA ALA A 28 -7.38 -13.45 -1.19
C ALA A 28 -8.55 -12.63 -1.76
N ASP A 29 -9.39 -12.07 -0.88
CA ASP A 29 -10.55 -11.26 -1.27
C ASP A 29 -10.13 -9.90 -1.87
N TYR A 30 -9.18 -9.22 -1.25
CA TYR A 30 -8.64 -7.95 -1.75
C TYR A 30 -7.96 -8.09 -3.11
N ILE A 31 -7.18 -9.15 -3.32
CA ILE A 31 -6.54 -9.44 -4.61
C ILE A 31 -7.61 -9.71 -5.68
N MET A 32 -8.63 -10.51 -5.37
CA MET A 32 -9.71 -10.82 -6.32
C MET A 32 -10.46 -9.54 -6.71
N SER A 33 -10.85 -8.74 -5.72
CA SER A 33 -11.52 -7.45 -5.92
C SER A 33 -10.67 -6.49 -6.74
N SER A 34 -9.36 -6.43 -6.46
CA SER A 34 -8.42 -5.58 -7.18
C SER A 34 -8.29 -5.96 -8.66
N ILE A 35 -8.15 -7.25 -8.95
CA ILE A 35 -8.06 -7.77 -10.32
C ILE A 35 -9.38 -7.52 -11.08
N GLN A 36 -10.52 -7.80 -10.45
CA GLN A 36 -11.84 -7.58 -11.06
C GLN A 36 -12.05 -6.10 -11.39
N PHE A 37 -11.71 -5.20 -10.46
CA PHE A 37 -11.80 -3.76 -10.69
C PHE A 37 -10.89 -3.31 -11.84
N TYR A 38 -9.65 -3.79 -11.88
CA TYR A 38 -8.71 -3.47 -12.96
C TYR A 38 -9.28 -3.83 -14.34
N PHE A 39 -9.79 -5.05 -14.51
CA PHE A 39 -10.34 -5.46 -15.81
C PHE A 39 -11.66 -4.76 -16.15
N SER A 40 -12.50 -4.48 -15.16
CA SER A 40 -13.82 -3.88 -15.38
C SER A 40 -13.77 -2.37 -15.62
N ASN A 41 -12.82 -1.67 -15.03
CA ASN A 41 -12.78 -0.20 -15.04
C ASN A 41 -11.53 0.37 -15.72
N VAL A 42 -10.37 -0.30 -15.63
CA VAL A 42 -9.11 0.24 -16.18
C VAL A 42 -8.85 -0.27 -17.59
N VAL A 43 -9.11 -1.56 -17.86
CA VAL A 43 -8.88 -2.16 -19.18
C VAL A 43 -10.06 -1.93 -20.13
N ALA A 44 -11.30 -2.00 -19.61
CA ALA A 44 -12.50 -1.81 -20.42
C ALA A 44 -12.68 -0.36 -20.91
N ASP A 45 -12.17 0.62 -20.14
CA ASP A 45 -12.20 2.03 -20.50
C ASP A 45 -11.01 2.36 -21.42
N THR A 46 -11.16 2.04 -22.71
CA THR A 46 -10.12 2.18 -23.76
C THR A 46 -9.83 3.64 -24.15
N LYS A 47 -10.25 4.62 -23.36
CA LYS A 47 -10.03 6.05 -23.61
C LYS A 47 -9.28 6.67 -22.44
N THR A 48 -8.12 7.24 -22.78
CA THR A 48 -7.31 8.20 -22.02
C THR A 48 -6.52 7.68 -20.80
N GLU A 49 -5.21 7.59 -21.03
CA GLU A 49 -4.11 8.16 -20.22
C GLU A 49 -4.37 8.40 -18.72
N MET A 50 -3.49 7.83 -17.89
CA MET A 50 -3.31 8.06 -16.45
C MET A 50 -4.49 8.79 -15.79
N PRO A 51 -5.42 8.08 -15.11
CA PRO A 51 -6.46 8.76 -14.38
C PRO A 51 -5.79 9.69 -13.37
N ALA A 52 -5.87 10.99 -13.63
CA ALA A 52 -5.15 12.02 -12.88
C ALA A 52 -5.56 12.03 -11.40
N GLU A 53 -6.72 11.46 -11.10
CA GLU A 53 -7.16 10.98 -9.80
C GLU A 53 -8.15 9.86 -10.15
N MET A 54 -7.93 8.62 -9.70
CA MET A 54 -9.09 7.73 -9.53
C MET A 54 -9.69 8.09 -8.19
N PRO A 55 -10.87 8.73 -8.16
CA PRO A 55 -11.59 8.90 -6.92
C PRO A 55 -12.16 7.52 -6.60
N VAL A 56 -11.35 6.64 -6.03
CA VAL A 56 -11.91 5.61 -5.15
C VAL A 56 -12.31 6.36 -3.87
N ASN A 57 -13.34 7.21 -4.01
CA ASN A 57 -13.99 7.86 -2.88
C ASN A 57 -14.78 6.78 -2.18
N PHE A 58 -14.10 6.03 -1.32
CA PHE A 58 -14.74 5.10 -0.41
C PHE A 58 -15.79 5.87 0.39
N SER A 59 -17.02 5.39 0.37
CA SER A 59 -18.05 5.94 1.23
C SER A 59 -17.69 5.66 2.70
N ILE A 60 -18.30 6.39 3.62
CA ILE A 60 -18.17 6.09 5.06
C ILE A 60 -18.55 4.63 5.34
N GLN A 61 -19.55 4.09 4.62
CA GLN A 61 -19.97 2.70 4.75
C GLN A 61 -18.89 1.73 4.27
N ASP A 62 -18.21 2.03 3.17
CA ASP A 62 -17.12 1.19 2.65
C ASP A 62 -15.96 1.13 3.65
N ASN A 63 -15.61 2.27 4.27
CA ASN A 63 -14.59 2.31 5.32
C ASN A 63 -14.94 1.37 6.50
N TYR A 64 -16.19 1.38 6.96
CA TYR A 64 -16.60 0.47 8.04
C TYR A 64 -16.63 -1.00 7.60
N ASN A 65 -17.00 -1.29 6.36
CA ASN A 65 -16.97 -2.65 5.83
C ASN A 65 -15.54 -3.19 5.79
N ILE A 66 -14.57 -2.39 5.32
CA ILE A 66 -13.15 -2.74 5.32
C ILE A 66 -12.68 -2.97 6.76
N ILE A 67 -12.98 -2.07 7.70
CA ILE A 67 -12.60 -2.23 9.11
C ILE A 67 -13.10 -3.56 9.68
N ILE A 68 -14.38 -3.89 9.44
CA ILE A 68 -14.96 -5.15 9.93
C ILE A 68 -14.26 -6.35 9.31
N MET A 69 -14.00 -6.31 8.00
CA MET A 69 -13.30 -7.38 7.29
C MET A 69 -11.88 -7.58 7.78
N GLU A 70 -11.08 -6.52 7.89
CA GLU A 70 -9.70 -6.59 8.38
C GLU A 70 -9.63 -7.10 9.82
N LEU A 71 -10.48 -6.59 10.72
CA LEU A 71 -10.53 -7.07 12.10
C LEU A 71 -10.95 -8.54 12.17
N GLY A 72 -11.95 -8.95 11.38
CA GLY A 72 -12.38 -10.34 11.28
C GLY A 72 -11.26 -11.26 10.79
N SER A 73 -10.56 -10.87 9.72
CA SER A 73 -9.42 -11.59 9.17
C SER A 73 -8.28 -11.66 10.18
N LEU A 74 -7.96 -10.57 10.89
CA LEU A 74 -6.93 -10.54 11.93
C LEU A 74 -7.24 -11.54 13.05
N VAL A 75 -8.50 -11.66 13.48
CA VAL A 75 -8.90 -12.68 14.47
C VAL A 75 -8.57 -14.08 13.95
N ILE A 76 -8.91 -14.39 12.69
CA ILE A 76 -8.62 -15.70 12.08
C ILE A 76 -7.11 -15.92 11.97
N ILE A 77 -6.35 -14.92 11.55
CA ILE A 77 -4.89 -14.94 11.45
C ILE A 77 -4.25 -15.17 12.82
N PHE A 78 -4.70 -14.48 13.86
CA PHE A 78 -4.19 -14.67 15.22
C PHE A 78 -4.48 -16.08 15.74
N VAL A 79 -5.67 -16.62 15.48
CA VAL A 79 -5.99 -18.03 15.79
C VAL A 79 -5.04 -18.96 15.03
N TYR A 80 -4.81 -18.75 13.74
CA TYR A 80 -3.86 -19.54 12.95
C TYR A 80 -2.44 -19.49 13.55
N LEU A 81 -1.91 -18.30 13.82
CA LEU A 81 -0.57 -18.12 14.40
C LEU A 81 -0.46 -18.71 15.80
N TYR A 82 -1.52 -18.62 16.61
CA TYR A 82 -1.62 -19.27 17.92
C TYR A 82 -1.51 -20.79 17.80
N LEU A 83 -2.27 -21.40 16.87
CA LEU A 83 -2.21 -22.84 16.61
C LEU A 83 -0.83 -23.28 16.12
N ARG A 84 -0.13 -22.43 15.34
CA ARG A 84 1.25 -22.65 14.88
C ARG A 84 2.31 -22.38 15.95
N ARG A 85 1.92 -21.93 17.15
CA ARG A 85 2.84 -21.53 18.24
C ARG A 85 3.89 -20.52 17.77
N PHE A 86 3.45 -19.54 16.98
CA PHE A 86 4.33 -18.51 16.43
C PHE A 86 4.98 -17.68 17.54
N ASP A 87 6.27 -17.38 17.37
CA ASP A 87 7.03 -16.53 18.29
C ASP A 87 6.89 -15.03 17.90
N TYR A 88 6.01 -14.34 18.63
CA TYR A 88 5.71 -12.93 18.44
C TYR A 88 6.87 -11.99 18.79
N SER A 89 7.95 -12.46 19.43
CA SER A 89 9.11 -11.59 19.72
C SER A 89 9.79 -11.05 18.45
N ASN A 90 9.55 -11.68 17.29
CA ASN A 90 10.02 -11.22 15.99
C ASN A 90 9.24 -9.99 15.46
N LEU A 91 8.07 -9.69 16.01
CA LEU A 91 7.22 -8.54 15.67
C LEU A 91 7.42 -7.42 16.68
N THR A 92 8.53 -6.70 16.58
CA THR A 92 8.80 -5.57 17.47
C THR A 92 7.81 -4.44 17.22
N ILE A 93 6.91 -4.21 18.18
CA ILE A 93 5.92 -3.13 18.17
C ILE A 93 6.12 -2.32 19.45
N SER A 94 6.59 -1.08 19.30
CA SER A 94 6.87 -0.17 20.43
C SER A 94 6.47 1.26 20.07
N PHE A 95 5.90 2.00 21.02
CA PHE A 95 5.54 3.41 20.84
C PHE A 95 6.55 4.32 21.54
N ASP A 96 7.80 4.28 21.07
CA ASP A 96 8.85 5.18 21.57
C ASP A 96 8.88 6.53 20.83
N LYS A 97 9.63 7.50 21.34
CA LYS A 97 9.72 8.85 20.77
C LYS A 97 10.35 8.89 19.36
N LYS A 98 11.14 7.88 18.99
CA LYS A 98 11.80 7.81 17.66
C LYS A 98 10.82 7.40 16.58
N VAL A 99 9.69 6.77 16.95
CA VAL A 99 8.67 6.29 16.01
C VAL A 99 8.21 7.40 15.06
N ILE A 100 7.89 8.58 15.60
CA ILE A 100 7.42 9.71 14.80
C ILE A 100 8.49 10.18 13.83
N LEU A 101 9.74 10.35 14.29
CA LEU A 101 10.85 10.74 13.41
C LEU A 101 11.10 9.69 12.32
N GLN A 102 11.06 8.40 12.67
CA GLN A 102 11.24 7.31 11.70
C GLN A 102 10.10 7.26 10.68
N ALA A 103 8.85 7.47 11.10
CA ALA A 103 7.70 7.53 10.20
C ALA A 103 7.85 8.70 9.23
N LEU A 104 8.21 9.90 9.71
CA LEU A 104 8.44 11.08 8.86
C LEU A 104 9.57 10.85 7.84
N LEU A 105 10.66 10.19 8.25
CA LEU A 105 11.75 9.84 7.32
C LEU A 105 11.30 8.83 6.26
N LEU A 106 10.49 7.84 6.64
CA LEU A 106 9.92 6.86 5.70
C LEU A 106 8.96 7.52 4.72
N ILE A 107 8.09 8.42 5.21
CA ILE A 107 7.17 9.20 4.39
C ILE A 107 7.96 10.02 3.37
N GLY A 108 8.94 10.81 3.83
CA GLY A 108 9.77 11.63 2.95
C GLY A 108 10.51 10.80 1.89
N LEU A 109 11.13 9.70 2.28
CA LEU A 109 11.89 8.84 1.36
C LEU A 109 10.99 8.19 0.30
N ALA A 110 9.87 7.60 0.72
CA ALA A 110 8.95 6.92 -0.20
C ALA A 110 8.24 7.91 -1.12
N GLY A 111 7.76 9.05 -0.59
CA GLY A 111 7.07 10.05 -1.40
C GLY A 111 7.99 10.76 -2.40
N ILE A 112 9.22 11.12 -2.01
CA ILE A 112 10.21 11.66 -2.97
C ILE A 112 10.51 10.63 -4.08
N THR A 113 10.60 9.34 -3.72
CA THR A 113 10.83 8.31 -4.73
C THR A 113 9.66 8.18 -5.69
N ALA A 114 8.42 8.23 -5.18
CA ALA A 114 7.23 8.23 -6.01
C ALA A 114 7.22 9.43 -6.96
N ASP A 115 7.51 10.65 -6.47
CA ASP A 115 7.58 11.87 -7.27
C ASP A 115 8.62 11.74 -8.40
N ILE A 116 9.80 11.17 -8.11
CA ILE A 116 10.85 10.93 -9.12
C ILE A 116 10.37 9.93 -10.18
N ILE A 117 9.77 8.81 -9.78
CA ILE A 117 9.28 7.78 -10.71
C ILE A 117 8.21 8.37 -11.64
N ILE A 118 7.28 9.15 -11.07
CA ILE A 118 6.24 9.84 -11.82
C ILE A 118 6.87 10.82 -12.81
N TYR A 119 7.76 11.70 -12.36
CA TYR A 119 8.44 12.68 -13.21
C TYR A 119 9.21 12.02 -14.37
N VAL A 120 10.00 10.98 -14.08
CA VAL A 120 10.73 10.23 -15.11
C VAL A 120 9.77 9.52 -16.06
N GLY A 121 8.69 8.93 -15.54
CA GLY A 121 7.63 8.32 -16.34
C GLY A 121 7.02 9.30 -17.34
N TYR A 122 6.70 10.52 -16.90
CA TYR A 122 6.22 11.59 -17.78
C TYR A 122 7.25 11.96 -18.86
N MET A 123 8.52 12.13 -18.49
CA MET A 123 9.58 12.47 -19.45
C MET A 123 9.82 11.37 -20.50
N LEU A 124 9.61 10.10 -20.15
CA LEU A 124 9.76 8.97 -21.08
C LEU A 124 8.52 8.77 -21.96
N ALA A 125 7.32 9.01 -21.43
CA ALA A 125 6.06 8.90 -22.17
C ALA A 125 5.85 10.09 -23.12
N SER A 126 6.41 11.25 -22.80
CA SER A 126 6.37 12.47 -23.61
C SER A 126 7.78 13.07 -23.71
N PRO A 127 8.65 12.55 -24.59
CA PRO A 127 9.96 13.15 -24.80
C PRO A 127 9.78 14.60 -25.26
N PRO A 128 10.62 15.56 -24.83
CA PRO A 128 10.52 16.94 -25.27
C PRO A 128 10.90 17.03 -26.76
N MET A 129 9.92 16.84 -27.64
CA MET A 129 10.07 16.95 -29.08
C MET A 129 9.12 18.06 -29.57
N GLU A 130 9.72 19.22 -29.87
CA GLU A 130 9.27 20.22 -30.84
C GLU A 130 7.77 20.60 -30.91
N THR A 131 7.09 20.82 -29.80
CA THR A 131 5.69 21.31 -29.82
C THR A 131 5.38 22.38 -28.79
N VAL A 132 6.38 23.01 -28.18
CA VAL A 132 6.18 24.08 -27.18
C VAL A 132 5.43 25.29 -27.80
N THR A 133 5.61 25.56 -29.09
CA THR A 133 4.96 26.69 -29.77
C THR A 133 3.61 26.33 -30.43
N ALA A 134 3.40 25.06 -30.81
CA ALA A 134 2.17 24.60 -31.49
C ALA A 134 1.03 24.26 -30.51
N VAL A 135 1.39 23.82 -29.30
CA VAL A 135 0.46 23.48 -28.22
C VAL A 135 -0.01 24.73 -27.46
N ALA A 136 0.88 25.72 -27.27
CA ALA A 136 0.55 26.98 -26.58
C ALA A 136 -0.63 27.76 -27.21
N ASN A 137 -0.80 27.68 -28.54
CA ASN A 137 -1.86 28.41 -29.25
C ASN A 137 -3.23 27.71 -29.24
N ASN A 138 -3.28 26.39 -29.06
CA ASN A 138 -4.54 25.63 -28.97
C ASN A 138 -5.02 25.43 -27.52
N ILE A 139 -4.12 25.53 -26.54
CA ILE A 139 -4.46 25.44 -25.12
C ILE A 139 -5.34 26.61 -24.67
N ASN A 140 -5.02 27.86 -25.07
CA ASN A 140 -5.70 29.06 -24.55
C ASN A 140 -7.23 29.12 -24.75
N GLN A 141 -7.80 28.37 -25.69
CA GLN A 141 -9.26 28.34 -25.92
C GLN A 141 -9.96 27.13 -25.28
N LEU A 142 -9.28 25.99 -25.12
CA LEU A 142 -9.82 24.80 -24.46
C LEU A 142 -9.63 24.84 -22.94
N SER A 143 -8.61 25.57 -22.46
CA SER A 143 -8.21 25.55 -21.05
C SER A 143 -9.07 26.41 -20.13
N VAL A 144 -9.80 27.42 -20.61
CA VAL A 144 -10.63 28.27 -19.72
C VAL A 144 -11.94 27.56 -19.36
N GLU A 145 -12.60 26.96 -20.36
CA GLU A 145 -13.87 26.23 -20.16
C GLU A 145 -13.66 24.91 -19.39
N GLN A 146 -12.53 24.24 -19.59
CA GLN A 146 -12.15 23.05 -18.82
C GLN A 146 -11.58 23.39 -17.43
N ALA A 147 -10.88 24.51 -17.26
CA ALA A 147 -10.40 24.92 -15.93
C ALA A 147 -11.56 25.35 -15.02
N GLU A 148 -12.57 26.06 -15.53
CA GLU A 148 -13.75 26.44 -14.74
C GLU A 148 -14.59 25.21 -14.32
N ALA A 149 -14.68 24.18 -15.17
CA ALA A 149 -15.37 22.91 -14.82
C ALA A 149 -14.53 21.97 -13.93
N LYS A 150 -13.19 22.03 -14.02
CA LYS A 150 -12.25 21.20 -13.24
C LYS A 150 -12.01 21.77 -11.84
N GLN A 151 -12.08 23.10 -11.68
CA GLN A 151 -11.95 23.77 -10.39
C GLN A 151 -13.23 23.67 -9.55
N LEU A 152 -14.40 23.44 -10.16
CA LEU A 152 -15.66 23.15 -9.46
C LEU A 152 -15.81 21.69 -9.01
N ASN A 153 -15.03 20.76 -9.60
CA ASN A 153 -15.05 19.32 -9.30
C ASN A 153 -13.78 18.85 -8.58
N HIS A 154 -13.09 19.73 -7.85
CA HIS A 154 -12.23 19.23 -6.79
C HIS A 154 -13.12 18.49 -5.81
N GLY A 155 -13.16 17.16 -5.92
CA GLY A 155 -13.70 16.29 -4.90
C GLY A 155 -12.98 16.66 -3.62
N SER A 156 -13.63 17.49 -2.81
CA SER A 156 -13.08 18.01 -1.57
C SER A 156 -12.47 16.83 -0.82
N PHE A 157 -11.21 16.91 -0.44
CA PHE A 157 -10.63 16.00 0.53
C PHE A 157 -11.54 15.96 1.75
N GLN A 158 -12.41 14.94 1.85
CA GLN A 158 -13.34 14.81 2.96
C GLN A 158 -12.63 14.01 4.03
N PHE A 159 -11.91 14.72 4.89
CA PHE A 159 -11.47 14.17 6.16
C PHE A 159 -12.69 13.55 6.85
N THR A 160 -12.70 12.24 6.99
CA THR A 160 -13.66 11.54 7.84
C THR A 160 -12.90 10.77 8.89
N PHE A 161 -13.48 10.69 10.09
CA PHE A 161 -12.90 9.88 11.14
C PHE A 161 -12.81 8.40 10.75
N SER A 162 -13.77 7.90 9.96
CA SER A 162 -13.73 6.53 9.42
C SER A 162 -12.56 6.32 8.45
N LEU A 163 -12.23 7.31 7.62
CA LEU A 163 -11.05 7.25 6.75
C LEU A 163 -9.75 7.17 7.57
N LEU A 164 -9.63 7.99 8.63
CA LEU A 164 -8.46 7.93 9.51
C LEU A 164 -8.32 6.55 10.17
N LEU A 165 -9.43 5.97 10.63
CA LEU A 165 -9.43 4.65 11.27
C LEU A 165 -9.05 3.54 10.29
N VAL A 166 -9.62 3.53 9.09
CA VAL A 166 -9.31 2.49 8.09
C VAL A 166 -7.87 2.62 7.60
N SER A 167 -7.35 3.82 7.37
CA SER A 167 -5.94 4.02 6.99
C SER A 167 -4.98 3.52 8.07
N LEU A 168 -5.28 3.78 9.35
CA LEU A 168 -4.45 3.28 10.47
C LEU A 168 -4.50 1.75 10.58
N LEU A 169 -5.69 1.15 10.40
CA LEU A 169 -5.86 -0.30 10.46
C LEU A 169 -5.19 -0.98 9.26
N ASN A 170 -5.41 -0.48 8.05
CA ASN A 170 -4.82 -1.01 6.82
C ASN A 170 -3.29 -0.91 6.85
N GLY A 171 -2.74 0.23 7.28
CA GLY A 171 -1.30 0.39 7.47
C GLY A 171 -0.69 -0.61 8.46
N PHE A 172 -1.42 -1.00 9.52
CA PHE A 172 -1.03 -2.11 10.38
C PHE A 172 -1.21 -3.46 9.67
N TYR A 173 -2.36 -3.69 9.04
CA TYR A 173 -2.79 -4.95 8.43
C TYR A 173 -1.84 -5.41 7.33
N GLU A 174 -1.49 -4.52 6.41
CA GLU A 174 -0.56 -4.83 5.34
C GLU A 174 0.86 -5.03 5.86
N GLU A 175 1.38 -4.08 6.62
CA GLU A 175 2.81 -4.07 6.96
C GLU A 175 3.17 -5.08 8.05
N VAL A 176 2.22 -5.49 8.92
CA VAL A 176 2.47 -6.62 9.84
C VAL A 176 2.70 -7.90 9.04
N PHE A 177 2.03 -8.07 7.89
CA PHE A 177 2.32 -9.17 6.99
C PHE A 177 3.64 -8.95 6.24
N PHE A 178 3.77 -7.86 5.48
CA PHE A 178 4.87 -7.66 4.55
C PHE A 178 6.24 -7.50 5.22
N LEU A 179 6.31 -6.75 6.33
CA LEU A 179 7.57 -6.44 7.02
C LEU A 179 7.72 -7.19 8.34
N GLY A 180 6.64 -7.76 8.85
CA GLY A 180 6.63 -8.64 10.01
C GLY A 180 6.75 -10.10 9.60
N LEU A 181 5.63 -10.71 9.18
CA LEU A 181 5.48 -12.15 9.01
C LEU A 181 6.37 -12.73 7.90
N LEU A 182 6.46 -12.07 6.72
CA LEU A 182 7.30 -12.55 5.61
C LEU A 182 8.77 -12.68 5.98
N CYS A 183 9.24 -11.84 6.91
CA CYS A 183 10.63 -11.81 7.38
C CYS A 183 10.95 -12.83 8.47
N THR A 184 9.98 -13.64 8.90
CA THR A 184 10.18 -14.65 9.96
C THR A 184 10.51 -16.04 9.45
N VAL A 185 10.54 -16.25 8.14
CA VAL A 185 10.99 -17.52 7.55
C VAL A 185 12.49 -17.73 7.73
N SER A 186 12.97 -18.96 7.52
CA SER A 186 14.41 -19.23 7.51
C SER A 186 15.16 -18.37 6.46
N GLN A 187 16.40 -17.99 6.75
CA GLN A 187 17.21 -17.14 5.85
C GLN A 187 17.35 -17.70 4.43
N LYS A 188 17.38 -19.03 4.29
CA LYS A 188 17.42 -19.70 2.98
C LYS A 188 16.15 -19.45 2.15
N LEU A 189 15.00 -19.30 2.79
CA LEU A 189 13.70 -19.12 2.15
C LEU A 189 13.24 -17.65 2.12
N LEU A 190 13.94 -16.76 2.82
CA LEU A 190 13.60 -15.34 2.88
C LEU A 190 13.46 -14.68 1.49
N PRO A 191 14.36 -14.92 0.51
CA PRO A 191 14.18 -14.34 -0.82
C PRO A 191 12.87 -14.76 -1.49
N ALA A 192 12.47 -16.04 -1.37
CA ALA A 192 11.21 -16.52 -1.92
C ALA A 192 9.99 -15.90 -1.23
N SER A 193 10.04 -15.76 0.10
CA SER A 193 9.00 -15.08 0.90
C SER A 193 8.83 -13.61 0.47
N ILE A 194 9.95 -12.90 0.24
CA ILE A 194 9.92 -11.52 -0.25
C ILE A 194 9.33 -11.43 -1.65
N ILE A 195 9.71 -12.32 -2.59
CA ILE A 195 9.15 -12.35 -3.95
C ILE A 195 7.63 -12.55 -3.90
N ILE A 196 7.14 -13.48 -3.07
CA ILE A 196 5.71 -13.69 -2.85
C ILE A 196 5.05 -12.40 -2.36
N GLY A 197 5.64 -11.73 -1.37
CA GLY A 197 5.14 -10.45 -0.87
C GLY A 197 5.07 -9.36 -1.94
N LEU A 198 6.10 -9.22 -2.76
CA LEU A 198 6.15 -8.23 -3.84
C LEU A 198 5.06 -8.50 -4.90
N ILE A 199 4.84 -9.77 -5.27
CA ILE A 199 3.75 -10.15 -6.18
C ILE A 199 2.39 -9.80 -5.56
N ILE A 200 2.17 -10.15 -4.29
CA ILE A 200 0.91 -9.85 -3.60
C ILE A 200 0.67 -8.34 -3.54
N ARG A 201 1.68 -7.55 -3.15
CA ARG A 201 1.55 -6.08 -3.10
C ARG A 201 1.18 -5.51 -4.47
N PHE A 202 1.83 -5.96 -5.53
CA PHE A 202 1.48 -5.54 -6.89
C PHE A 202 0.03 -5.90 -7.24
N LEU A 203 -0.40 -7.13 -6.97
CA LEU A 203 -1.76 -7.59 -7.25
C LEU A 203 -2.82 -6.87 -6.41
N LEU A 204 -2.53 -6.57 -5.15
CA LEU A 204 -3.40 -5.78 -4.28
C LEU A 204 -3.68 -4.38 -4.83
N HIS A 205 -2.72 -3.82 -5.58
CA HIS A 205 -2.78 -2.44 -6.05
C HIS A 205 -3.02 -2.32 -7.57
N ILE A 206 -3.16 -3.43 -8.30
CA ILE A 206 -3.37 -3.38 -9.75
C ILE A 206 -4.68 -2.68 -10.12
N TYR A 207 -5.68 -2.66 -9.24
CA TYR A 207 -6.90 -1.86 -9.41
C TYR A 207 -6.63 -0.37 -9.63
N GLN A 208 -5.50 0.15 -9.14
CA GLN A 208 -5.07 1.54 -9.33
C GLN A 208 -4.43 1.80 -10.71
N GLY A 209 -4.29 0.76 -11.53
CA GLY A 209 -3.53 0.76 -12.77
C GLY A 209 -2.09 0.26 -12.56
N ILE A 210 -1.50 -0.29 -13.63
CA ILE A 210 -0.16 -0.91 -13.58
C ILE A 210 0.91 0.09 -13.12
N PHE A 211 0.85 1.34 -13.59
CA PHE A 211 1.85 2.35 -13.22
C PHE A 211 1.81 2.68 -11.72
N SER A 212 0.62 2.93 -11.17
CA SER A 212 0.42 3.16 -9.73
C SER A 212 0.87 1.95 -8.89
N ALA A 213 0.51 0.73 -9.32
CA ALA A 213 0.93 -0.49 -8.67
C ALA A 213 2.47 -0.66 -8.63
N LEU A 214 3.17 -0.23 -9.68
CA LEU A 214 4.65 -0.24 -9.71
C LEU A 214 5.26 0.80 -8.76
N ILE A 215 4.65 1.97 -8.60
CA ILE A 215 5.11 2.98 -7.63
C ILE A 215 4.93 2.44 -6.20
N ILE A 216 3.79 1.84 -5.90
CA ILE A 216 3.53 1.24 -4.58
C ILE A 216 4.43 0.03 -4.32
N LEU A 217 4.75 -0.74 -5.36
CA LEU A 217 5.74 -1.80 -5.28
C LEU A 217 7.13 -1.24 -4.93
N ALA A 218 7.53 -0.12 -5.55
CA ALA A 218 8.79 0.56 -5.24
C ALA A 218 8.82 1.06 -3.78
N MET A 219 7.72 1.63 -3.28
CA MET A 219 7.58 1.95 -1.84
C MET A 219 7.80 0.71 -0.96
N GLY A 220 7.20 -0.43 -1.31
CA GLY A 220 7.39 -1.66 -0.56
C GLY A 220 8.83 -2.15 -0.54
N ILE A 221 9.55 -2.00 -1.65
CA ILE A 221 10.99 -2.30 -1.72
C ILE A 221 11.78 -1.37 -0.80
N ILE A 222 11.49 -0.07 -0.78
CA ILE A 222 12.11 0.89 0.13
C ILE A 222 11.87 0.48 1.58
N PHE A 223 10.62 0.15 1.93
CA PHE A 223 10.27 -0.27 3.28
C PHE A 223 11.03 -1.54 3.69
N LEU A 224 11.15 -2.54 2.80
CA LEU A 224 11.97 -3.74 3.03
C LEU A 224 13.45 -3.42 3.27
N VAL A 225 14.02 -2.45 2.53
CA VAL A 225 15.40 -1.99 2.74
C VAL A 225 15.54 -1.30 4.10
N CYS A 226 14.65 -0.36 4.42
CA CYS A 226 14.64 0.35 5.69
C CYS A 226 14.41 -0.58 6.90
N ARG A 227 13.62 -1.64 6.73
CA ARG A 227 13.34 -2.66 7.75
C ARG A 227 14.60 -3.38 8.26
N LYS A 228 15.69 -3.37 7.49
CA LYS A 228 17.00 -3.86 7.94
C LYS A 228 17.55 -3.03 9.10
N TYR A 229 17.30 -1.73 9.10
CA TYR A 229 17.82 -0.76 10.07
C TYR A 229 16.80 -0.40 11.15
N ILE A 230 15.51 -0.31 10.79
CA ILE A 230 14.42 0.00 11.70
C ILE A 230 13.75 -1.32 12.10
N LYS A 231 13.97 -1.75 13.35
CA LYS A 231 13.41 -3.02 13.85
C LYS A 231 11.95 -2.92 14.27
N ASN A 232 11.56 -1.76 14.80
CA ASN A 232 10.21 -1.45 15.19
C ASN A 232 9.31 -1.32 13.95
N LEU A 233 8.15 -1.96 13.95
CA LEU A 233 7.22 -1.96 12.82
C LEU A 233 6.31 -0.73 12.81
N VAL A 234 6.04 -0.12 13.96
CA VAL A 234 5.11 1.02 14.09
C VAL A 234 5.41 2.17 13.13
N PRO A 235 6.68 2.59 12.89
CA PRO A 235 6.98 3.63 11.91
C PRO A 235 6.48 3.33 10.50
N PHE A 236 6.53 2.05 10.09
CA PHE A 236 6.05 1.62 8.77
C PHE A 236 4.52 1.63 8.72
N PHE A 237 3.85 1.24 9.81
CA PHE A 237 2.39 1.29 9.91
C PHE A 237 1.89 2.72 9.73
N LEU A 238 2.53 3.67 10.41
CA LEU A 238 2.18 5.09 10.35
C LEU A 238 2.52 5.70 8.98
N ALA A 239 3.64 5.33 8.38
CA ALA A 239 4.00 5.81 7.04
C ALA A 239 3.03 5.29 5.97
N HIS A 240 2.65 4.01 6.04
CA HIS A 240 1.64 3.43 5.16
C HIS A 240 0.28 4.14 5.35
N ALA A 241 -0.19 4.24 6.59
CA ALA A 241 -1.45 4.90 6.91
C ALA A 241 -1.47 6.38 6.44
N PHE A 242 -0.34 7.07 6.50
CA PHE A 242 -0.23 8.42 5.96
C PHE A 242 -0.49 8.45 4.45
N PHE A 243 0.03 7.49 3.69
CA PHE A 243 -0.18 7.41 2.25
C PHE A 243 -1.59 6.96 1.86
N ASP A 244 -2.23 6.10 2.65
CA ASP A 244 -3.65 5.78 2.46
C ASP A 244 -4.53 7.01 2.71
N PHE A 245 -4.12 7.86 3.66
CA PHE A 245 -4.90 9.02 4.06
C PHE A 245 -4.70 10.22 3.13
N TYR A 246 -3.46 10.50 2.73
CA TYR A 246 -3.08 11.69 1.96
C TYR A 246 -2.66 11.40 0.52
N GLY A 247 -2.44 10.14 0.15
CA GLY A 247 -1.81 9.78 -1.12
C GLY A 247 -0.28 9.76 -1.05
N LEU A 248 0.34 9.10 -2.02
CA LEU A 248 1.79 8.82 -2.05
C LEU A 248 2.64 10.00 -2.58
N ILE A 249 2.01 11.07 -3.10
CA ILE A 249 2.65 12.15 -3.86
C ILE A 249 2.89 13.35 -2.95
N LEU A 250 4.13 13.61 -2.52
CA LEU A 250 4.42 14.66 -1.54
C LEU A 250 4.45 16.07 -2.15
N PHE A 251 5.07 16.24 -3.32
CA PHE A 251 5.27 17.57 -3.90
C PHE A 251 4.00 18.19 -4.49
N TRP A 252 3.08 17.40 -5.04
CA TRP A 252 1.81 17.95 -5.57
C TRP A 252 0.96 18.57 -4.47
N HIS A 253 0.93 17.96 -3.28
CA HIS A 253 0.19 18.50 -2.14
C HIS A 253 0.86 19.74 -1.52
N LEU A 254 2.19 19.88 -1.56
CA LEU A 254 2.88 21.06 -0.99
C LEU A 254 2.84 22.29 -1.91
N VAL A 255 2.66 22.11 -3.22
CA VAL A 255 2.68 23.21 -4.20
C VAL A 255 1.28 23.77 -4.51
N TYR A 256 0.22 23.01 -4.24
CA TYR A 256 -1.16 23.35 -4.62
C TYR A 256 -2.17 23.39 -3.45
N ILE A 257 -1.69 23.51 -2.21
CA ILE A 257 -2.50 23.93 -1.04
C ILE A 257 -2.34 25.44 -0.83
#